data_AF-A0A3T2EM69-F1
#
_entry.id   AF-A0A3T2EM69-F1
#
_cell.length_a   1.000
_cell.length_b   1.000
_cell.length_c   1.000
_cell.angle_alpha   90.00
_cell.angle_beta   90.00
_cell.angle_gamma   90.00
#
_symmetry.space_group_name_H-M   'P 1'
#
loop_
_entity.id
_entity.type
_entity.pdbx_description
1 polymer ?
#
loop_
_entity_poly.entity_id
_entity_poly.type
_entity_poly.pdbx_seq_one_letter_code
_entity_poly.pdbx_strand_id
1 'polypeptide(L)'
;MKKFSMRVVLIISVLFIALGSANVSTAQERDTTNKLPEVELGSLDTSNIIAEEVAQEKPAEVEQLEEIPTTDELMQNPDVLEQPVADSDDTDLTVVSSGDFWTIYRNTVNNEYSLCMFGNVPSSRPTAWNTYLNRIKHIEIEEATLTGSFASYFSGDYFTVLESVKIEQCNLSGVTSFEKAFYNSGIEKVIIRDNDYPTAPSLLTTQYMFQLCRKLSELDLSGLDTSAITNIYGMFQFCSGLEELDLSHFDTSSVTNMYSMFSGCGSLEILDVSNWDTSSVTNMNRMFQNCTSLEELDLSTFDTSSMTDMGMMFNGCTALKSLYLDNFTDAAIMTDMFTGTTSLTYLFVSHNLSTFNNLENTSWYDEKNWVQFSNLSQLQTYHRNQSEPTGYRKGAFLSLTMDAMGGEFEDAEEQKVQNKISGEYWEEVIPVKEGHYFDGWYLDQNFTNKFDFSLPAAVSTTIYAKWVENYTVVIPASISLNEATELKVEGINRGSKTLSVGLNYGETTISENNKLTLSNTADATVQCLVPLSWDGSENNPENAILTLAPGSEITEGDAVMEIKSPE
;
A
#
# COMPACT_ATOMS: atom_id res chain seq x y z
N MET A 1 -9.06 22.19 45.21
CA MET A 1 -10.00 21.56 44.26
C MET A 1 -9.44 21.75 42.85
N LYS A 2 -8.74 20.74 42.35
CA LYS A 2 -8.20 20.72 40.98
C LYS A 2 -9.37 20.47 40.02
N LYS A 3 -9.63 21.40 39.10
CA LYS A 3 -10.58 21.19 38.00
C LYS A 3 -9.89 20.32 36.95
N PHE A 4 -10.38 19.09 36.79
CA PHE A 4 -10.12 18.27 35.62
C PHE A 4 -10.82 18.90 34.42
N SER A 5 -10.09 19.17 33.35
CA SER A 5 -10.65 19.48 32.03
C SER A 5 -10.09 18.44 31.06
N MET A 6 -10.88 17.39 30.84
CA MET A 6 -10.66 16.40 29.79
C MET A 6 -10.90 17.10 28.45
N ARG A 7 -9.86 17.23 27.61
CA ARG A 7 -10.02 17.53 26.18
C ARG A 7 -10.00 16.19 25.44
N VAL A 8 -11.17 15.76 24.99
CA VAL A 8 -11.35 14.68 24.03
C VAL A 8 -10.88 15.21 22.68
N VAL A 9 -9.81 14.63 22.13
CA VAL A 9 -9.36 14.90 20.76
C VAL A 9 -10.15 13.96 19.86
N LEU A 10 -11.07 14.54 19.09
CA LEU A 10 -11.81 13.86 18.04
C LEU A 10 -10.88 13.78 16.82
N ILE A 11 -10.31 12.61 16.55
CA ILE A 11 -9.58 12.36 15.29
C ILE A 11 -10.66 12.09 14.23
N ILE A 12 -10.90 13.08 13.38
CA ILE A 12 -11.71 12.93 12.16
C ILE A 12 -10.79 12.29 11.11
N SER A 13 -10.93 10.99 10.91
CA SER A 13 -10.35 10.31 9.75
C SER A 13 -11.15 10.71 8.51
N VAL A 14 -10.58 11.56 7.66
CA VAL A 14 -11.14 11.89 6.34
C VAL A 14 -10.78 10.75 5.40
N LEU A 15 -11.79 9.92 5.10
CA LEU A 15 -11.73 8.88 4.08
C LEU A 15 -11.85 9.56 2.71
N PHE A 16 -10.76 9.63 1.94
CA PHE A 16 -10.82 10.03 0.54
C PHE A 16 -11.37 8.86 -0.28
N ILE A 17 -12.66 8.94 -0.62
CA ILE A 17 -13.26 8.10 -1.66
C ILE A 17 -12.92 8.76 -3.01
N ALA A 18 -11.96 8.18 -3.73
CA ALA A 18 -11.68 8.56 -5.11
C ALA A 18 -12.81 8.02 -6.01
N LEU A 19 -13.71 8.92 -6.44
CA LEU A 19 -14.69 8.65 -7.49
C LEU A 19 -14.00 8.66 -8.86
N GLY A 20 -14.34 7.66 -9.67
CA GLY A 20 -13.65 7.30 -10.89
C GLY A 20 -13.60 8.37 -11.99
N SER A 21 -12.51 8.34 -12.74
CA SER A 21 -12.38 9.01 -14.03
C SER A 21 -12.88 8.08 -15.15
N ALA A 22 -13.99 8.47 -15.76
CA ALA A 22 -14.54 7.86 -16.97
C ALA A 22 -13.58 8.04 -18.16
N ASN A 23 -13.24 6.94 -18.81
CA ASN A 23 -12.61 6.95 -20.13
C ASN A 23 -13.68 7.26 -21.20
N VAL A 24 -13.52 8.39 -21.89
CA VAL A 24 -14.28 8.69 -23.11
C VAL A 24 -13.64 7.96 -24.28
N SER A 25 -14.34 6.94 -24.76
CA SER A 25 -14.12 6.28 -26.03
C SER A 25 -14.53 7.21 -27.19
N THR A 26 -13.62 7.44 -28.14
CA THR A 26 -13.99 7.80 -29.52
C THR A 26 -13.59 6.66 -30.43
N ALA A 27 -14.60 5.90 -30.85
CA ALA A 27 -14.52 4.97 -31.97
C ALA A 27 -14.46 5.76 -33.30
N GLN A 28 -13.67 5.28 -34.25
CA GLN A 28 -13.95 5.48 -35.66
C GLN A 28 -13.60 4.20 -36.45
N GLU A 29 -14.62 3.65 -37.09
CA GLU A 29 -14.58 2.43 -37.90
C GLU A 29 -13.93 2.64 -39.29
N ARG A 30 -13.26 1.56 -39.75
CA ARG A 30 -13.16 0.99 -41.11
C ARG A 30 -12.90 1.89 -42.32
N ASP A 31 -11.89 1.52 -43.12
CA ASP A 31 -12.13 0.89 -44.44
C ASP A 31 -10.90 0.11 -44.96
N THR A 32 -11.11 -0.61 -46.06
CA THR A 32 -10.55 -1.89 -46.46
C THR A 32 -9.49 -1.84 -47.59
N THR A 33 -8.77 -2.96 -47.74
CA THR A 33 -8.10 -3.48 -48.96
C THR A 33 -6.87 -2.77 -49.56
N ASN A 34 -5.70 -3.44 -49.54
CA ASN A 34 -5.08 -3.94 -50.78
C ASN A 34 -3.92 -4.94 -50.55
N LYS A 35 -3.77 -5.84 -51.53
CA LYS A 35 -2.91 -7.05 -51.59
C LYS A 35 -1.42 -6.74 -51.90
N LEU A 36 -0.52 -7.52 -51.28
CA LEU A 36 0.71 -8.27 -51.73
C LEU A 36 1.54 -7.76 -52.94
N PRO A 37 2.86 -8.08 -53.08
CA PRO A 37 3.53 -9.30 -52.54
C PRO A 37 4.96 -9.15 -51.95
N GLU A 38 5.38 -10.26 -51.35
CA GLU A 38 6.72 -10.64 -50.89
C GLU A 38 7.80 -10.58 -51.98
N VAL A 39 9.03 -10.22 -51.60
CA VAL A 39 10.28 -10.62 -52.28
C VAL A 39 11.34 -10.93 -51.23
N GLU A 40 11.86 -12.15 -51.27
CA GLU A 40 13.06 -12.63 -50.58
C GLU A 40 14.28 -11.81 -50.97
N LEU A 41 15.18 -11.52 -50.02
CA LEU A 41 16.60 -11.38 -50.34
C LEU A 41 17.45 -12.00 -49.24
N GLY A 42 18.24 -12.99 -49.67
CA GLY A 42 19.16 -13.76 -48.87
C GLY A 42 20.46 -13.03 -48.54
N SER A 43 21.23 -13.74 -47.72
CA SER A 43 22.63 -13.53 -47.36
C SER A 43 23.50 -12.88 -48.43
N LEU A 44 24.42 -12.00 -48.02
CA LEU A 44 25.85 -12.30 -48.14
C LEU A 44 26.74 -11.22 -47.50
N ASP A 45 27.66 -11.74 -46.71
CA ASP A 45 28.96 -11.22 -46.30
C ASP A 45 29.73 -10.54 -47.46
N THR A 46 30.47 -9.47 -47.17
CA THR A 46 31.82 -9.25 -47.71
C THR A 46 32.52 -8.07 -47.02
N SER A 47 33.66 -8.40 -46.44
CA SER A 47 34.75 -7.53 -46.01
C SER A 47 35.43 -6.75 -47.15
N ASN A 48 36.02 -5.60 -46.76
CA ASN A 48 37.04 -4.75 -47.42
C ASN A 48 36.61 -3.85 -48.59
N ILE A 49 36.90 -2.54 -48.46
CA ILE A 49 37.84 -1.78 -49.32
C ILE A 49 38.17 -0.42 -48.68
N ILE A 50 39.39 0.02 -48.96
CA ILE A 50 40.22 1.11 -48.43
C ILE A 50 39.95 2.45 -49.14
N ALA A 51 40.13 3.54 -48.38
CA ALA A 51 40.53 4.93 -48.69
C ALA A 51 40.25 5.57 -50.06
N GLU A 52 39.72 6.80 -50.03
CA GLU A 52 40.43 7.98 -50.57
C GLU A 52 39.85 9.31 -50.05
N GLU A 53 40.73 10.29 -50.07
CA GLU A 53 40.80 11.58 -49.39
C GLU A 53 40.31 12.72 -50.30
N VAL A 54 39.56 13.71 -49.79
CA VAL A 54 39.53 15.08 -50.35
C VAL A 54 39.34 16.11 -49.24
N ALA A 55 40.29 17.06 -49.20
CA ALA A 55 40.47 18.12 -48.22
C ALA A 55 39.59 19.36 -48.45
N GLN A 56 39.35 20.14 -47.39
CA GLN A 56 39.24 21.61 -47.49
C GLN A 56 39.56 22.34 -46.16
N GLU A 57 40.74 22.98 -46.18
CA GLU A 57 41.19 24.27 -45.59
C GLU A 57 40.97 24.68 -44.10
N LYS A 58 42.12 25.02 -43.49
CA LYS A 58 42.40 25.70 -42.20
C LYS A 58 42.22 27.23 -42.33
N PRO A 59 42.05 28.02 -41.25
CA PRO A 59 43.19 28.46 -40.39
C PRO A 59 42.84 28.48 -38.88
N ALA A 60 43.59 27.84 -37.98
CA ALA A 60 44.73 28.34 -37.20
C ALA A 60 44.39 29.39 -36.12
N GLU A 61 44.35 28.97 -34.84
CA GLU A 61 45.04 29.64 -33.71
C GLU A 61 45.08 28.75 -32.44
N VAL A 62 46.33 28.44 -32.05
CA VAL A 62 46.92 28.25 -30.71
C VAL A 62 46.39 27.17 -29.73
N GLU A 63 47.27 26.19 -29.51
CA GLU A 63 47.33 25.24 -28.40
C GLU A 63 47.22 25.91 -27.02
N GLN A 64 46.38 25.38 -26.13
CA GLN A 64 46.76 24.96 -24.77
C GLN A 64 45.82 23.83 -24.33
N LEU A 65 46.36 22.62 -24.23
CA LEU A 65 45.78 21.54 -23.45
C LEU A 65 46.09 21.87 -21.99
N GLU A 66 45.07 22.21 -21.19
CA GLU A 66 45.24 22.18 -19.73
C GLU A 66 45.35 20.71 -19.31
N GLU A 67 46.54 20.37 -18.82
CA GLU A 67 46.81 19.12 -18.14
C GLU A 67 45.89 18.98 -16.92
N ILE A 68 45.40 17.76 -16.71
CA ILE A 68 44.69 17.35 -15.51
C ILE A 68 45.66 17.51 -14.33
N PRO A 69 45.35 18.28 -13.28
CA PRO A 69 46.30 18.46 -12.18
C PRO A 69 46.47 17.13 -11.45
N THR A 70 47.72 16.77 -11.23
CA THR A 70 48.09 15.60 -10.43
C THR A 70 47.87 15.87 -8.95
N THR A 71 47.69 14.80 -8.17
CA THR A 71 47.28 14.79 -6.75
C THR A 71 48.14 15.67 -5.82
N ASP A 72 49.31 16.13 -6.26
CA ASP A 72 50.20 17.01 -5.49
C ASP A 72 49.83 18.51 -5.58
N GLU A 73 49.02 18.95 -6.55
CA GLU A 73 48.69 20.38 -6.75
C GLU A 73 47.45 20.88 -5.99
N LEU A 74 46.64 19.99 -5.40
CA LEU A 74 45.52 20.37 -4.51
C LEU A 74 45.95 20.61 -3.04
N MET A 75 47.24 20.52 -2.74
CA MET A 75 47.80 20.65 -1.39
C MET A 75 48.02 22.10 -0.90
N GLN A 76 47.55 23.13 -1.61
CA GLN A 76 47.71 24.52 -1.17
C GLN A 76 46.44 25.34 -1.36
N ASN A 77 45.48 25.17 -0.45
CA ASN A 77 44.55 26.24 -0.11
C ASN A 77 45.04 26.91 1.18
N PRO A 78 45.64 28.12 1.14
CA PRO A 78 46.28 28.73 2.31
C PRO A 78 45.31 29.43 3.29
N ASP A 79 44.01 29.47 3.01
CA ASP A 79 43.06 30.28 3.79
C ASP A 79 42.31 29.52 4.91
N VAL A 80 42.74 28.31 5.27
CA VAL A 80 42.22 27.62 6.47
C VAL A 80 43.04 28.07 7.68
N LEU A 81 42.44 28.94 8.49
CA LEU A 81 42.98 29.44 9.75
C LEU A 81 43.48 28.28 10.63
N GLU A 82 44.79 28.21 10.89
CA GLU A 82 45.34 27.43 12.00
C GLU A 82 44.72 27.97 13.30
N GLN A 83 43.74 27.26 13.87
CA GLN A 83 43.31 27.55 15.24
C GLN A 83 44.44 27.16 16.20
N PRO A 84 44.82 28.05 17.14
CA PRO A 84 45.78 27.69 18.17
C PRO A 84 45.21 26.58 19.05
N VAL A 85 46.06 25.63 19.43
CA VAL A 85 45.77 24.54 20.39
C VAL A 85 45.26 25.14 21.71
N ALA A 86 43.95 25.35 21.81
CA ALA A 86 43.31 25.81 23.01
C ALA A 86 43.04 24.60 23.90
N ASP A 87 43.41 24.70 25.18
CA ASP A 87 42.79 23.85 26.20
C ASP A 87 41.26 23.95 26.01
N SER A 88 40.60 22.80 25.97
CA SER A 88 39.15 22.74 25.92
C SER A 88 38.56 23.61 27.05
N ASP A 89 37.53 24.41 26.75
CA ASP A 89 36.79 25.17 27.77
C ASP A 89 36.08 24.24 28.78
N ASP A 90 35.97 22.95 28.48
CA ASP A 90 35.57 21.90 29.42
C ASP A 90 36.74 21.54 30.36
N THR A 91 36.56 21.89 31.64
CA THR A 91 37.53 21.68 32.72
C THR A 91 37.84 20.21 32.98
N ASP A 92 37.00 19.30 32.49
CA ASP A 92 37.17 17.86 32.69
C ASP A 92 38.07 17.22 31.62
N LEU A 93 38.34 17.90 30.51
CA LEU A 93 39.17 17.39 29.41
C LEU A 93 40.63 17.83 29.53
N THR A 94 41.54 16.89 29.29
CA THR A 94 42.99 17.14 29.27
C THR A 94 43.60 16.67 27.96
N VAL A 95 44.39 17.52 27.31
CA VAL A 95 45.12 17.14 26.09
C VAL A 95 46.20 16.11 26.43
N VAL A 96 46.18 14.96 25.74
CA VAL A 96 47.20 13.91 25.90
C VAL A 96 48.13 13.77 24.70
N SER A 97 47.68 14.21 23.52
CA SER A 97 48.47 14.27 22.29
C SER A 97 47.78 15.18 21.28
N SER A 98 48.54 15.88 20.44
CA SER A 98 47.99 16.71 19.37
C SER A 98 48.90 16.67 18.14
N GLY A 99 48.37 17.11 17.01
CA GLY A 99 49.08 17.40 15.77
C GLY A 99 48.37 18.52 15.01
N ASP A 100 48.80 18.76 13.77
CA ASP A 100 48.37 19.94 12.99
C ASP A 100 46.84 20.02 12.76
N PHE A 101 46.15 18.87 12.69
CA PHE A 101 44.73 18.78 12.32
C PHE A 101 43.91 17.91 13.29
N TRP A 102 44.44 17.65 14.49
CA TRP A 102 43.77 16.80 15.46
C TRP A 102 44.29 16.99 16.88
N THR A 103 43.44 16.74 17.86
CA THR A 103 43.79 16.68 19.27
C THR A 103 43.10 15.49 19.93
N ILE A 104 43.84 14.74 20.75
CA ILE A 104 43.31 13.66 21.59
C ILE A 104 43.18 14.18 23.01
N TYR A 105 41.97 14.09 23.54
CA TYR A 105 41.64 14.44 24.91
C TYR A 105 41.45 13.19 25.77
N ARG A 106 41.70 13.34 27.05
CA ARG A 106 41.31 12.40 28.10
C ARG A 106 40.41 13.13 29.08
N ASN A 107 39.21 12.60 29.28
CA ASN A 107 38.31 13.06 30.33
C ASN A 107 38.83 12.56 31.69
N THR A 108 39.00 13.49 32.63
CA THR A 108 39.60 13.24 33.94
C THR A 108 38.63 12.63 34.95
N VAL A 109 37.32 12.75 34.71
CA VAL A 109 36.26 12.21 35.58
C VAL A 109 35.99 10.75 35.28
N ASN A 110 35.82 10.38 34.01
CA ASN A 110 35.44 9.03 33.60
C ASN A 110 36.58 8.24 32.91
N ASN A 111 37.73 8.87 32.67
CA ASN A 111 38.91 8.28 32.05
C ASN A 111 38.75 7.88 30.56
N GLU A 112 37.75 8.42 29.88
CA GLU A 112 37.49 8.18 28.46
C GLU A 112 38.37 9.05 27.57
N TYR A 113 38.60 8.59 26.33
CA TYR A 113 39.41 9.31 25.35
C TYR A 113 38.52 9.72 24.18
N SER A 114 38.68 10.97 23.75
CA SER A 114 38.07 11.51 22.54
C SER A 114 39.14 12.03 21.58
N LEU A 115 38.83 11.98 20.29
CA LEU A 115 39.65 12.52 19.22
C LEU A 115 38.86 13.60 18.50
N CYS A 116 39.34 14.83 18.55
CA CYS A 116 38.81 15.93 17.77
C CYS A 116 39.69 16.16 16.55
N MET A 117 39.08 16.38 15.39
CA MET A 117 39.75 16.63 14.12
C MET A 117 39.18 17.89 13.48
N PHE A 118 40.04 18.69 12.86
CA PHE A 118 39.69 20.02 12.34
C PHE A 118 40.65 20.42 11.22
N GLY A 119 40.31 21.45 10.44
CA GLY A 119 41.16 21.90 9.33
C GLY A 119 41.32 20.83 8.24
N ASN A 120 42.52 20.62 7.71
CA ASN A 120 42.74 19.69 6.60
C ASN A 120 42.97 18.26 7.08
N VAL A 121 41.89 17.49 7.20
CA VAL A 121 41.93 16.12 7.70
C VAL A 121 42.47 15.16 6.61
N PRO A 122 43.62 14.51 6.83
CA PRO A 122 44.15 13.57 5.85
C PRO A 122 43.38 12.26 5.87
N SER A 123 43.19 11.67 4.69
CA SER A 123 42.57 10.35 4.52
C SER A 123 43.48 9.19 4.98
N SER A 124 44.70 9.49 5.44
CA SER A 124 45.59 8.55 6.10
C SER A 124 45.67 8.84 7.60
N ARG A 125 45.66 7.79 8.43
CA ARG A 125 45.71 7.95 9.89
C ARG A 125 47.12 8.30 10.36
N PRO A 126 47.28 9.35 11.20
CA PRO A 126 48.56 9.67 11.82
C PRO A 126 49.11 8.51 12.66
N THR A 127 50.40 8.20 12.52
CA THR A 127 51.07 7.15 13.31
C THR A 127 51.07 7.43 14.81
N ALA A 128 50.96 8.70 15.19
CA ALA A 128 50.81 9.15 16.57
C ALA A 128 49.55 8.61 17.27
N TRP A 129 48.53 8.18 16.51
CA TRP A 129 47.30 7.63 17.08
C TRP A 129 47.48 6.20 17.57
N ASN A 130 48.48 5.44 17.09
CA ASN A 130 48.60 4.00 17.31
C ASN A 130 48.51 3.56 18.77
N THR A 131 48.97 4.37 19.73
CA THR A 131 48.91 4.08 21.17
C THR A 131 47.55 4.40 21.82
N TYR A 132 46.63 5.04 21.09
CA TYR A 132 45.35 5.53 21.57
C TYR A 132 44.13 4.91 20.88
N LEU A 133 44.28 4.31 19.69
CA LEU A 133 43.16 3.77 18.90
C LEU A 133 42.23 2.83 19.70
N ASN A 134 42.79 2.00 20.59
CA ASN A 134 42.03 1.07 21.43
C ASN A 134 41.41 1.71 22.69
N ARG A 135 41.45 3.03 22.82
CA ARG A 135 40.94 3.80 23.98
C ARG A 135 39.96 4.90 23.56
N ILE A 136 40.07 5.39 22.32
CA ILE A 136 39.21 6.44 21.79
C ILE A 136 37.78 5.89 21.62
N LYS A 137 36.86 6.50 22.35
CA LYS A 137 35.43 6.17 22.34
C LYS A 137 34.61 7.12 21.47
N HIS A 138 35.04 8.38 21.37
CA HIS A 138 34.30 9.41 20.65
C HIS A 138 35.23 10.12 19.67
N ILE A 139 34.77 10.30 18.43
CA ILE A 139 35.46 11.10 17.42
C ILE A 139 34.54 12.23 16.98
N GLU A 140 35.06 13.44 16.98
CA GLU A 140 34.37 14.64 16.52
C GLU A 140 35.21 15.30 15.43
N ILE A 141 34.57 15.58 14.30
CA ILE A 141 35.17 16.28 13.16
C ILE A 141 34.29 17.47 12.86
N GLU A 142 34.85 18.67 13.02
CA GLU A 142 34.13 19.93 12.88
C GLU A 142 35.03 20.97 12.22
N GLU A 143 34.44 21.88 11.43
CA GLU A 143 35.17 22.92 10.69
C GLU A 143 36.36 22.36 9.89
N ALA A 144 36.17 21.20 9.25
CA ALA A 144 37.23 20.46 8.57
C ALA A 144 36.99 20.34 7.06
N THR A 145 38.07 20.20 6.29
CA THR A 145 38.04 19.75 4.89
C THR A 145 38.58 18.33 4.82
N LEU A 146 37.76 17.40 4.31
CA LEU A 146 38.13 16.01 4.13
C LEU A 146 38.30 15.73 2.64
N THR A 147 39.49 15.25 2.26
CA THR A 147 39.81 14.94 0.86
C THR A 147 40.45 13.55 0.75
N GLY A 148 39.99 12.77 -0.22
CA GLY A 148 40.50 11.42 -0.50
C GLY A 148 39.61 10.30 0.05
N SER A 149 40.19 9.11 0.18
CA SER A 149 39.48 7.90 0.57
C SER A 149 39.61 7.64 2.07
N PHE A 150 38.48 7.61 2.77
CA PHE A 150 38.36 7.26 4.19
C PHE A 150 37.99 5.79 4.39
N ALA A 151 38.47 4.93 3.49
CA ALA A 151 38.21 3.51 3.56
C ALA A 151 38.77 2.90 4.86
N SER A 152 37.93 2.16 5.59
CA SER A 152 38.27 1.55 6.89
C SER A 152 38.80 2.52 7.95
N TYR A 153 38.56 3.83 7.80
CA TYR A 153 39.23 4.85 8.62
C TYR A 153 38.84 4.76 10.09
N PHE A 154 37.58 4.47 10.39
CA PHE A 154 37.02 4.31 11.75
C PHE A 154 36.67 2.85 12.06
N SER A 155 37.24 1.88 11.35
CA SER A 155 36.82 0.48 11.47
C SER A 155 37.17 -0.11 12.84
N GLY A 156 36.39 -1.11 13.25
CA GLY A 156 36.62 -1.84 14.51
C GLY A 156 37.92 -2.64 14.56
N ASP A 157 38.56 -2.86 13.39
CA ASP A 157 39.90 -3.46 13.33
C ASP A 157 40.97 -2.57 13.96
N TYR A 158 40.68 -1.27 14.10
CA TYR A 158 41.57 -0.27 14.66
C TYR A 158 40.99 0.35 15.93
N PHE A 159 39.78 0.90 15.84
CA PHE A 159 39.11 1.53 16.97
C PHE A 159 38.21 0.52 17.69
N THR A 160 38.82 -0.33 18.52
CA THR A 160 38.14 -1.48 19.16
C THR A 160 37.09 -1.11 20.20
N VAL A 161 37.04 0.15 20.64
CA VAL A 161 36.12 0.67 21.68
C VAL A 161 35.35 1.91 21.22
N LEU A 162 35.31 2.17 19.90
CA LEU A 162 34.58 3.31 19.35
C LEU A 162 33.09 3.18 19.61
N GLU A 163 32.49 4.21 20.19
CA GLU A 163 31.07 4.28 20.54
C GLU A 163 30.35 5.34 19.70
N SER A 164 31.01 6.45 19.35
CA SER A 164 30.41 7.46 18.46
C SER A 164 31.38 8.17 17.53
N VAL A 165 30.86 8.56 16.36
CA VAL A 165 31.52 9.49 15.42
C VAL A 165 30.55 10.57 14.97
N LYS A 166 31.04 11.81 14.96
CA LYS A 166 30.28 13.00 14.57
C LYS A 166 31.10 13.78 13.53
N ILE A 167 30.49 14.08 12.38
CA ILE A 167 31.08 14.87 11.28
C ILE A 167 30.07 15.96 10.93
N GLU A 168 30.36 17.20 11.32
CA GLU A 168 29.48 18.35 11.10
C GLU A 168 30.25 19.56 10.60
N GLN A 169 29.60 20.45 9.85
CA GLN A 169 30.22 21.70 9.37
C GLN A 169 31.54 21.45 8.62
N CYS A 170 31.61 20.33 7.90
CA CYS A 170 32.79 19.92 7.14
C CYS A 170 32.55 20.05 5.64
N ASN A 171 33.61 20.36 4.90
CA ASN A 171 33.68 20.24 3.46
C ASN A 171 34.00 18.80 3.07
N LEU A 172 33.00 18.13 2.50
CA LEU A 172 33.09 16.73 2.07
C LEU A 172 33.17 16.57 0.55
N SER A 173 33.27 17.67 -0.23
CA SER A 173 33.35 17.60 -1.69
C SER A 173 34.49 16.70 -2.19
N GLY A 174 35.62 16.68 -1.46
CA GLY A 174 36.81 15.93 -1.81
C GLY A 174 36.81 14.46 -1.35
N VAL A 175 35.81 14.02 -0.57
CA VAL A 175 35.75 12.64 -0.09
C VAL A 175 35.36 11.71 -1.24
N THR A 176 36.18 10.70 -1.51
CA THR A 176 35.96 9.77 -2.63
C THR A 176 35.38 8.43 -2.23
N SER A 177 35.55 8.02 -0.98
CA SER A 177 35.10 6.71 -0.50
C SER A 177 34.95 6.68 1.02
N PHE A 178 33.86 6.07 1.48
CA PHE A 178 33.65 5.61 2.85
C PHE A 178 33.58 4.07 2.93
N GLU A 179 34.24 3.37 1.99
CA GLU A 179 34.24 1.91 1.97
C GLU A 179 34.69 1.36 3.34
N LYS A 180 33.86 0.53 3.98
CA LYS A 180 34.15 -0.06 5.30
C LYS A 180 34.49 0.94 6.39
N ALA A 181 34.13 2.23 6.26
CA ALA A 181 34.60 3.28 7.16
C ALA A 181 34.39 2.92 8.64
N PHE A 182 33.27 2.26 9.00
CA PHE A 182 32.94 1.81 10.34
C PHE A 182 32.87 0.27 10.49
N TYR A 183 33.39 -0.48 9.51
CA TYR A 183 33.26 -1.94 9.43
C TYR A 183 33.59 -2.64 10.76
N ASN A 184 32.69 -3.54 11.18
CA ASN A 184 32.83 -4.39 12.36
C ASN A 184 33.19 -3.62 13.64
N SER A 185 32.74 -2.36 13.76
CA SER A 185 32.96 -1.54 14.95
C SER A 185 31.89 -1.78 16.02
N GLY A 186 32.23 -1.42 17.26
CA GLY A 186 31.29 -1.39 18.39
C GLY A 186 30.45 -0.12 18.43
N ILE A 187 30.41 0.65 17.34
CA ILE A 187 29.81 1.97 17.28
C ILE A 187 28.30 1.90 17.54
N GLU A 188 27.81 2.85 18.33
CA GLU A 188 26.41 2.95 18.74
C GLU A 188 25.74 4.14 18.04
N LYS A 189 26.52 5.18 17.72
CA LYS A 189 26.06 6.44 17.15
C LYS A 189 26.95 6.97 16.02
N VAL A 190 26.35 7.33 14.89
CA VAL A 190 27.04 8.07 13.81
C VAL A 190 26.17 9.24 13.36
N ILE A 191 26.74 10.44 13.37
CA ILE A 191 26.09 11.65 12.87
C ILE A 191 26.98 12.26 11.79
N ILE A 192 26.45 12.37 10.57
CA ILE A 192 27.04 13.09 9.45
C ILE A 192 25.95 14.03 8.92
N ARG A 193 25.99 15.30 9.33
CA ARG A 193 24.97 16.30 9.01
C ARG A 193 25.57 17.69 8.88
N ASP A 194 24.81 18.66 8.39
CA ASP A 194 25.23 20.07 8.30
C ASP A 194 26.58 20.29 7.60
N ASN A 195 26.89 19.48 6.57
CA ASN A 195 28.14 19.56 5.80
C ASN A 195 27.95 20.33 4.48
N ASP A 196 29.04 20.89 3.95
CA ASP A 196 29.03 21.68 2.73
C ASP A 196 29.77 21.00 1.56
N TYR A 197 29.38 21.41 0.35
CA TYR A 197 29.89 20.88 -0.91
C TYR A 197 30.22 22.03 -1.88
N PRO A 198 31.29 22.81 -1.63
CA PRO A 198 31.66 23.95 -2.47
C PRO A 198 32.08 23.56 -3.89
N THR A 199 32.47 22.30 -4.11
CA THR A 199 32.67 21.71 -5.44
C THR A 199 31.80 20.48 -5.63
N ALA A 200 31.70 19.98 -6.87
CA ALA A 200 30.94 18.76 -7.17
C ALA A 200 31.32 17.60 -6.23
N PRO A 201 30.34 16.85 -5.70
CA PRO A 201 30.59 15.74 -4.79
C PRO A 201 31.39 14.65 -5.49
N SER A 202 32.38 14.09 -4.79
CA SER A 202 33.27 13.05 -5.33
C SER A 202 33.04 11.67 -4.70
N LEU A 203 32.04 11.50 -3.84
CA LEU A 203 31.80 10.26 -3.10
C LEU A 203 31.24 9.19 -4.03
N LEU A 204 32.07 8.20 -4.38
CA LEU A 204 31.69 7.17 -5.38
C LEU A 204 31.15 5.89 -4.73
N THR A 205 31.49 5.61 -3.47
CA THR A 205 31.16 4.35 -2.80
C THR A 205 31.06 4.48 -1.28
N THR A 206 30.05 3.80 -0.73
CA THR A 206 29.84 3.56 0.71
C THR A 206 29.77 2.06 0.99
N GLN A 207 30.35 1.24 0.11
CA GLN A 207 30.36 -0.21 0.23
C GLN A 207 30.80 -0.66 1.63
N TYR A 208 29.97 -1.47 2.28
CA TYR A 208 30.19 -2.00 3.64
C TYR A 208 30.43 -0.96 4.73
N MET A 209 30.06 0.32 4.53
CA MET A 209 30.38 1.42 5.44
C MET A 209 30.05 1.08 6.90
N PHE A 210 28.91 0.44 7.17
CA PHE A 210 28.45 0.02 8.49
C PHE A 210 28.35 -1.49 8.66
N GLN A 211 28.88 -2.30 7.73
CA GLN A 211 28.75 -3.75 7.82
C GLN A 211 29.26 -4.28 9.18
N LEU A 212 28.47 -5.14 9.82
CA LEU A 212 28.70 -5.72 11.15
C LEU A 212 28.69 -4.73 12.34
N CYS A 213 28.20 -3.50 12.16
CA CYS A 213 27.96 -2.55 13.26
C CYS A 213 26.71 -2.94 14.06
N ARG A 214 26.80 -4.04 14.82
CA ARG A 214 25.64 -4.67 15.49
C ARG A 214 24.99 -3.85 16.60
N LYS A 215 25.65 -2.80 17.07
CA LYS A 215 25.18 -1.91 18.14
C LYS A 215 24.72 -0.54 17.63
N LEU A 216 24.88 -0.27 16.33
CA LEU A 216 24.49 1.01 15.75
C LEU A 216 22.96 1.15 15.88
N SER A 217 22.54 2.20 16.57
CA SER A 217 21.13 2.48 16.89
C SER A 217 20.75 3.93 16.65
N GLU A 218 21.72 4.85 16.68
CA GLU A 218 21.51 6.25 16.31
C GLU A 218 22.33 6.58 15.06
N LEU A 219 21.65 6.88 13.96
CA LEU A 219 22.28 7.16 12.67
C LEU A 219 21.62 8.36 12.00
N ASP A 220 22.43 9.35 11.66
CA ASP A 220 22.05 10.48 10.81
C ASP A 220 23.09 10.61 9.70
N LEU A 221 22.64 10.52 8.44
CA LEU A 221 23.47 10.64 7.25
C LEU A 221 23.07 11.83 6.36
N SER A 222 22.19 12.71 6.85
CA SER A 222 21.58 13.81 6.08
C SER A 222 22.59 14.80 5.48
N GLY A 223 23.82 14.83 5.99
CA GLY A 223 24.93 15.61 5.46
C GLY A 223 25.81 14.89 4.45
N LEU A 224 25.44 13.70 3.97
CA LEU A 224 26.07 13.05 2.82
C LEU A 224 25.35 13.40 1.52
N ASP A 225 26.08 13.96 0.56
CA ASP A 225 25.66 14.00 -0.83
C ASP A 225 25.92 12.63 -1.48
N THR A 226 24.84 11.92 -1.81
CA THR A 226 24.89 10.57 -2.39
C THR A 226 24.74 10.55 -3.91
N SER A 227 24.59 11.70 -4.58
CA SER A 227 24.19 11.76 -6.01
C SER A 227 25.21 11.13 -6.96
N ALA A 228 26.48 11.07 -6.55
CA ALA A 228 27.58 10.47 -7.31
C ALA A 228 27.87 9.01 -6.94
N ILE A 229 27.20 8.46 -5.92
CA ILE A 229 27.47 7.10 -5.44
C ILE A 229 26.96 6.08 -6.46
N THR A 230 27.82 5.15 -6.85
CA THR A 230 27.47 4.07 -7.78
C THR A 230 27.35 2.70 -7.12
N ASN A 231 27.87 2.56 -5.89
CA ASN A 231 27.97 1.29 -5.19
C ASN A 231 27.68 1.44 -3.69
N ILE A 232 26.57 0.85 -3.25
CA ILE A 232 26.13 0.80 -1.84
C ILE A 232 26.07 -0.65 -1.32
N TYR A 233 26.86 -1.55 -1.93
CA TYR A 233 26.95 -2.96 -1.56
C TYR A 233 27.15 -3.10 -0.05
N GLY A 234 26.16 -3.71 0.61
CA GLY A 234 26.29 -4.21 1.98
C GLY A 234 26.50 -3.10 3.00
N MET A 235 26.11 -1.86 2.65
CA MET A 235 26.32 -0.68 3.48
C MET A 235 25.86 -0.90 4.92
N PHE A 236 24.70 -1.54 5.13
CA PHE A 236 24.13 -1.83 6.44
C PHE A 236 24.12 -3.32 6.80
N GLN A 237 24.85 -4.16 6.06
CA GLN A 237 24.79 -5.61 6.26
C GLN A 237 25.14 -6.01 7.70
N PHE A 238 24.27 -6.78 8.36
CA PHE A 238 24.37 -7.20 9.77
C PHE A 238 24.37 -6.04 10.80
N CYS A 239 23.76 -4.90 10.48
CA CYS A 239 23.44 -3.85 11.46
C CYS A 239 22.21 -4.26 12.29
N SER A 240 22.36 -5.28 13.14
CA SER A 240 21.24 -5.82 13.95
C SER A 240 20.76 -4.91 15.09
N GLY A 241 21.34 -3.73 15.26
CA GLY A 241 20.93 -2.74 16.27
C GLY A 241 19.98 -1.65 15.74
N LEU A 242 19.82 -1.56 14.41
CA LEU A 242 18.93 -0.58 13.78
C LEU A 242 17.49 -1.08 13.85
N GLU A 243 16.61 -0.28 14.45
CA GLU A 243 15.16 -0.51 14.51
C GLU A 243 14.40 0.30 13.45
N GLU A 244 14.86 1.52 13.18
CA GLU A 244 14.38 2.43 12.16
C GLU A 244 15.57 2.99 11.37
N LEU A 245 15.37 3.30 10.09
CA LEU A 245 16.40 3.84 9.23
C LEU A 245 15.83 4.85 8.24
N ASP A 246 16.18 6.12 8.40
CA ASP A 246 15.80 7.20 7.48
C ASP A 246 16.87 7.38 6.39
N LEU A 247 16.48 7.10 5.14
CA LEU A 247 17.29 7.30 3.93
C LEU A 247 16.56 8.19 2.91
N SER A 248 15.61 9.01 3.35
CA SER A 248 14.80 9.87 2.49
C SER A 248 15.61 10.91 1.69
N HIS A 249 16.83 11.23 2.15
CA HIS A 249 17.75 12.15 1.48
C HIS A 249 18.70 11.46 0.47
N PHE A 250 18.67 10.13 0.37
CA PHE A 250 19.52 9.42 -0.59
C PHE A 250 19.01 9.63 -2.01
N ASP A 251 19.85 10.21 -2.86
CA ASP A 251 19.76 10.09 -4.32
C ASP A 251 20.42 8.77 -4.75
N THR A 252 19.61 7.86 -5.29
CA THR A 252 20.05 6.54 -5.78
C THR A 252 20.12 6.44 -7.30
N SER A 253 19.87 7.52 -8.04
CA SER A 253 19.76 7.51 -9.52
C SER A 253 21.03 7.01 -10.23
N SER A 254 22.20 7.22 -9.61
CA SER A 254 23.52 6.77 -10.09
C SER A 254 23.90 5.37 -9.59
N VAL A 255 23.14 4.78 -8.66
CA VAL A 255 23.50 3.50 -8.02
C VAL A 255 23.30 2.35 -8.99
N THR A 256 24.31 1.47 -9.08
CA THR A 256 24.28 0.28 -9.95
C THR A 256 24.27 -1.04 -9.18
N ASN A 257 24.66 -1.02 -7.90
CA ASN A 257 24.81 -2.23 -7.08
C ASN A 257 24.29 -2.01 -5.64
N MET A 258 23.26 -2.77 -5.27
CA MET A 258 22.62 -2.78 -3.95
C MET A 258 22.69 -4.17 -3.26
N TYR A 259 23.61 -5.03 -3.71
CA TYR A 259 23.77 -6.38 -3.16
C TYR A 259 23.85 -6.35 -1.62
N SER A 260 23.08 -7.23 -0.95
CA SER A 260 23.05 -7.40 0.51
C SER A 260 22.93 -6.13 1.37
N MET A 261 22.44 -5.00 0.82
CA MET A 261 22.51 -3.70 1.50
C MET A 261 21.97 -3.72 2.94
N PHE A 262 20.84 -4.38 3.17
CA PHE A 262 20.19 -4.51 4.47
C PHE A 262 20.25 -5.94 5.03
N SER A 263 21.01 -6.85 4.40
CA SER A 263 21.02 -8.26 4.79
C SER A 263 21.41 -8.43 6.26
N GLY A 264 20.57 -9.10 7.04
CA GLY A 264 20.80 -9.37 8.47
C GLY A 264 20.56 -8.18 9.39
N CYS A 265 19.89 -7.11 8.93
CA CYS A 265 19.31 -6.08 9.80
C CYS A 265 18.10 -6.66 10.55
N GLY A 266 18.37 -7.58 11.48
CA GLY A 266 17.35 -8.42 12.10
C GLY A 266 16.32 -7.68 12.97
N SER A 267 16.66 -6.47 13.44
CA SER A 267 15.80 -5.62 14.29
C SER A 267 15.10 -4.51 13.51
N LEU A 268 15.36 -4.35 12.21
CA LEU A 268 14.79 -3.27 11.41
C LEU A 268 13.29 -3.53 11.21
N GLU A 269 12.46 -2.63 11.72
CA GLU A 269 10.99 -2.68 11.67
C GLU A 269 10.42 -1.72 10.62
N ILE A 270 11.03 -0.54 10.48
CA ILE A 270 10.56 0.54 9.61
C ILE A 270 11.66 0.90 8.61
N LEU A 271 11.33 0.83 7.32
CA LEU A 271 12.20 1.22 6.22
C LEU A 271 11.35 1.81 5.08
N ASP A 272 11.55 3.10 4.80
CA ASP A 272 10.97 3.76 3.64
C ASP A 272 12.01 3.87 2.52
N VAL A 273 11.69 3.29 1.36
CA VAL A 273 12.51 3.33 0.13
C VAL A 273 11.69 3.83 -1.06
N SER A 274 10.55 4.49 -0.81
CA SER A 274 9.64 4.94 -1.85
C SER A 274 10.25 5.99 -2.80
N ASN A 275 11.26 6.74 -2.33
CA ASN A 275 11.94 7.77 -3.10
C ASN A 275 13.10 7.27 -3.97
N TRP A 276 13.40 5.96 -3.96
CA TRP A 276 14.57 5.43 -4.66
C TRP A 276 14.33 5.26 -6.16
N ASP A 277 15.27 5.74 -6.95
CA ASP A 277 15.40 5.39 -8.36
C ASP A 277 16.32 4.16 -8.48
N THR A 278 15.77 3.05 -8.97
CA THR A 278 16.51 1.79 -9.15
C THR A 278 16.71 1.41 -10.62
N SER A 279 16.37 2.30 -11.55
CA SER A 279 16.41 2.02 -12.99
C SER A 279 17.82 1.66 -13.52
N SER A 280 18.86 2.18 -12.86
CA SER A 280 20.28 1.92 -13.13
C SER A 280 20.84 0.70 -12.39
N VAL A 281 20.12 0.15 -11.42
CA VAL A 281 20.61 -0.97 -10.58
C VAL A 281 20.62 -2.26 -11.41
N THR A 282 21.61 -3.13 -11.18
CA THR A 282 21.74 -4.40 -11.91
C THR A 282 21.81 -5.62 -10.97
N ASN A 283 21.99 -5.38 -9.67
CA ASN A 283 22.13 -6.42 -8.65
C ASN A 283 21.51 -6.00 -7.31
N MET A 284 20.51 -6.78 -6.87
CA MET A 284 19.83 -6.66 -5.57
C MET A 284 19.83 -8.00 -4.81
N ASN A 285 20.76 -8.91 -5.13
CA ASN A 285 20.84 -10.21 -4.48
C ASN A 285 21.00 -10.04 -2.96
N ARG A 286 20.20 -10.79 -2.19
CA ARG A 286 20.14 -10.76 -0.72
C ARG A 286 19.85 -9.39 -0.09
N MET A 287 19.35 -8.40 -0.84
CA MET A 287 19.19 -7.02 -0.35
C MET A 287 18.52 -6.95 1.02
N PHE A 288 17.44 -7.72 1.25
CA PHE A 288 16.70 -7.79 2.52
C PHE A 288 16.85 -9.14 3.23
N GLN A 289 17.79 -10.01 2.83
CA GLN A 289 17.93 -11.35 3.41
C GLN A 289 18.05 -11.29 4.94
N ASN A 290 17.24 -12.05 5.68
CA ASN A 290 17.18 -12.11 7.14
C ASN A 290 16.87 -10.77 7.83
N CYS A 291 16.08 -9.88 7.20
CA CYS A 291 15.41 -8.79 7.90
C CYS A 291 14.20 -9.34 8.66
N THR A 292 14.47 -9.93 9.83
CA THR A 292 13.49 -10.77 10.54
C THR A 292 12.38 -10.00 11.26
N SER A 293 12.47 -8.67 11.36
CA SER A 293 11.48 -7.80 12.02
C SER A 293 10.67 -6.92 11.07
N LEU A 294 11.06 -6.82 9.78
CA LEU A 294 10.27 -6.09 8.78
C LEU A 294 8.92 -6.79 8.57
N GLU A 295 7.82 -6.09 8.83
CA GLU A 295 6.46 -6.60 8.67
C GLU A 295 5.82 -6.21 7.32
N GLU A 296 6.18 -5.07 6.78
CA GLU A 296 5.70 -4.55 5.51
C GLU A 296 6.86 -3.99 4.70
N LEU A 297 6.84 -4.22 3.40
CA LEU A 297 7.82 -3.66 2.49
C LEU A 297 7.15 -3.26 1.17
N ASP A 298 7.14 -1.97 0.91
CA ASP A 298 6.64 -1.40 -0.34
C ASP A 298 7.81 -1.11 -1.28
N LEU A 299 7.90 -1.87 -2.37
CA LEU A 299 8.87 -1.67 -3.45
C LEU A 299 8.16 -1.33 -4.77
N SER A 300 6.96 -0.76 -4.70
CA SER A 300 6.16 -0.41 -5.88
C SER A 300 6.90 0.55 -6.82
N THR A 301 7.82 1.38 -6.31
CA THR A 301 8.61 2.32 -7.11
C THR A 301 9.85 1.72 -7.75
N PHE A 302 10.24 0.48 -7.39
CA PHE A 302 11.44 -0.14 -7.91
C PHE A 302 11.24 -0.55 -9.37
N ASP A 303 12.12 -0.07 -10.24
CA ASP A 303 12.30 -0.57 -11.60
C ASP A 303 13.34 -1.71 -11.59
N THR A 304 12.91 -2.92 -11.94
CA THR A 304 13.81 -4.09 -12.06
C THR A 304 14.06 -4.54 -13.49
N SER A 305 13.71 -3.73 -14.49
CA SER A 305 13.89 -4.04 -15.92
C SER A 305 15.36 -4.25 -16.33
N SER A 306 16.30 -3.65 -15.59
CA SER A 306 17.76 -3.78 -15.78
C SER A 306 18.39 -4.90 -14.92
N MET A 307 17.62 -5.62 -14.08
CA MET A 307 18.20 -6.55 -13.11
C MET A 307 18.73 -7.84 -13.74
N THR A 308 19.93 -8.23 -13.28
CA THR A 308 20.51 -9.54 -13.60
C THR A 308 20.37 -10.54 -12.45
N ASP A 309 20.41 -10.07 -11.20
CA ASP A 309 20.35 -10.93 -10.02
C ASP A 309 19.56 -10.29 -8.87
N MET A 310 18.46 -10.95 -8.48
CA MET A 310 17.67 -10.68 -7.28
C MET A 310 17.41 -11.96 -6.47
N GLY A 311 18.35 -12.91 -6.54
CA GLY A 311 18.30 -14.12 -5.74
C GLY A 311 18.31 -13.81 -4.23
N MET A 312 17.60 -14.63 -3.46
CA MET A 312 17.49 -14.52 -2.00
C MET A 312 17.06 -13.14 -1.47
N MET A 313 16.45 -12.28 -2.29
CA MET A 313 16.16 -10.88 -1.93
C MET A 313 15.39 -10.75 -0.61
N PHE A 314 14.37 -11.59 -0.39
CA PHE A 314 13.56 -11.63 0.84
C PHE A 314 13.80 -12.90 1.67
N ASN A 315 14.89 -13.62 1.41
CA ASN A 315 15.17 -14.90 2.05
C ASN A 315 15.23 -14.74 3.58
N GLY A 316 14.45 -15.51 4.32
CA GLY A 316 14.42 -15.45 5.78
C GLY A 316 13.78 -14.19 6.38
N CYS A 317 13.02 -13.40 5.61
CA CYS A 317 12.18 -12.32 6.16
C CYS A 317 10.94 -12.91 6.86
N THR A 318 11.15 -13.48 8.04
CA THR A 318 10.13 -14.29 8.73
C THR A 318 8.95 -13.50 9.28
N ALA A 319 9.08 -12.19 9.51
CA ALA A 319 7.99 -11.34 9.98
C ALA A 319 7.21 -10.66 8.84
N LEU A 320 7.70 -10.70 7.60
CA LEU A 320 7.12 -9.99 6.46
C LEU A 320 5.70 -10.51 6.17
N LYS A 321 4.69 -9.65 6.33
CA LYS A 321 3.26 -9.93 6.14
C LYS A 321 2.74 -9.42 4.80
N SER A 322 3.22 -8.26 4.36
CA SER A 322 2.79 -7.56 3.14
C SER A 322 3.99 -7.18 2.29
N LEU A 323 3.92 -7.46 0.98
CA LEU A 323 4.97 -7.14 0.02
C LEU A 323 4.37 -6.62 -1.28
N TYR A 324 4.89 -5.50 -1.78
CA TYR A 324 4.45 -4.84 -3.01
C TYR A 324 5.58 -4.82 -4.05
N LEU A 325 5.33 -5.44 -5.21
CA LEU A 325 6.29 -5.68 -6.31
C LEU A 325 5.71 -5.24 -7.66
N ASP A 326 5.02 -4.10 -7.68
CA ASP A 326 4.15 -3.61 -8.77
C ASP A 326 4.83 -3.54 -10.13
N ASN A 327 6.11 -3.18 -10.15
CA ASN A 327 6.90 -2.93 -11.36
C ASN A 327 8.02 -3.97 -11.58
N PHE A 328 7.96 -5.11 -10.89
CA PHE A 328 9.00 -6.13 -11.01
C PHE A 328 8.94 -6.88 -12.35
N THR A 329 10.11 -7.24 -12.88
CA THR A 329 10.27 -8.12 -14.04
C THR A 329 11.16 -9.32 -13.70
N ASP A 330 11.03 -10.43 -14.44
CA ASP A 330 11.92 -11.58 -14.28
C ASP A 330 13.40 -11.20 -14.48
N ALA A 331 14.24 -11.49 -13.47
CA ALA A 331 15.69 -11.38 -13.58
C ALA A 331 16.32 -12.72 -14.00
N ALA A 332 17.57 -12.71 -14.46
CA ALA A 332 18.28 -13.93 -14.84
C ALA A 332 18.49 -14.89 -13.65
N ILE A 333 18.68 -14.34 -12.45
CA ILE A 333 18.83 -15.10 -11.20
C ILE A 333 17.80 -14.63 -10.18
N MET A 334 16.90 -15.54 -9.77
CA MET A 334 15.85 -15.30 -8.76
C MET A 334 15.76 -16.45 -7.73
N THR A 335 16.82 -17.25 -7.61
CA THR A 335 16.84 -18.44 -6.75
C THR A 335 16.55 -18.07 -5.29
N ASP A 336 15.66 -18.81 -4.64
CA ASP A 336 15.34 -18.69 -3.20
C ASP A 336 14.86 -17.31 -2.74
N MET A 337 14.32 -16.49 -3.65
CA MET A 337 13.84 -15.12 -3.38
C MET A 337 12.86 -15.03 -2.20
N PHE A 338 11.89 -15.96 -2.13
CA PHE A 338 10.84 -16.01 -1.10
C PHE A 338 11.07 -17.08 -0.02
N THR A 339 12.19 -17.81 -0.05
CA THR A 339 12.43 -18.90 0.91
C THR A 339 12.48 -18.35 2.34
N GLY A 340 11.65 -18.86 3.25
CA GLY A 340 11.62 -18.40 4.65
C GLY A 340 10.69 -17.22 4.93
N THR A 341 9.92 -16.72 3.96
CA THR A 341 8.89 -15.67 4.19
C THR A 341 7.61 -16.28 4.80
N THR A 342 7.74 -16.89 5.97
CA THR A 342 6.73 -17.75 6.62
C THR A 342 5.42 -16.99 6.94
N SER A 343 5.55 -15.71 7.32
CA SER A 343 4.43 -14.83 7.73
C SER A 343 3.76 -14.09 6.58
N LEU A 344 4.22 -14.25 5.33
CA LEU A 344 3.66 -13.50 4.20
C LEU A 344 2.19 -13.89 4.00
N THR A 345 1.31 -12.90 4.04
CA THR A 345 -0.14 -13.06 3.89
C THR A 345 -0.72 -12.23 2.74
N TYR A 346 0.02 -11.23 2.28
CA TYR A 346 -0.34 -10.40 1.16
C TYR A 346 0.87 -10.19 0.24
N LEU A 347 0.65 -10.42 -1.05
CA LEU A 347 1.64 -10.23 -2.10
C LEU A 347 0.97 -9.51 -3.26
N PHE A 348 1.36 -8.27 -3.51
CA PHE A 348 0.96 -7.53 -4.71
C PHE A 348 2.10 -7.59 -5.71
N VAL A 349 1.84 -8.04 -6.93
CA VAL A 349 2.92 -8.41 -7.85
C VAL A 349 2.62 -8.10 -9.31
N SER A 350 3.61 -7.53 -9.98
CA SER A 350 3.65 -7.29 -11.42
C SER A 350 3.36 -8.54 -12.23
N HIS A 351 2.57 -8.39 -13.30
CA HIS A 351 2.35 -9.44 -14.30
C HIS A 351 3.62 -9.81 -15.10
N ASN A 352 4.69 -9.00 -15.00
CA ASN A 352 5.98 -9.28 -15.65
C ASN A 352 6.93 -10.14 -14.79
N LEU A 353 6.53 -10.52 -13.56
CA LEU A 353 7.26 -11.44 -12.69
C LEU A 353 6.61 -12.82 -12.72
N SER A 354 7.09 -13.72 -13.58
CA SER A 354 6.38 -14.96 -13.94
C SER A 354 6.51 -16.11 -12.93
N THR A 355 7.46 -16.01 -11.99
CA THR A 355 7.91 -17.14 -11.17
C THR A 355 8.01 -16.81 -9.68
N PHE A 356 7.33 -17.63 -8.86
CA PHE A 356 7.27 -17.49 -7.39
C PHE A 356 7.88 -18.69 -6.69
N ASN A 357 9.18 -18.94 -6.87
CA ASN A 357 9.80 -20.13 -6.27
C ASN A 357 9.90 -20.02 -4.76
N ASN A 358 9.66 -21.15 -4.07
CA ASN A 358 9.78 -21.29 -2.62
C ASN A 358 8.88 -20.36 -1.80
N LEU A 359 7.79 -19.85 -2.38
CA LEU A 359 6.75 -19.15 -1.63
C LEU A 359 6.07 -20.14 -0.66
N GLU A 360 6.19 -19.87 0.64
CA GLU A 360 5.69 -20.78 1.67
C GLU A 360 4.17 -20.77 1.82
N ASN A 361 3.60 -21.95 2.07
CA ASN A 361 2.17 -22.20 2.26
C ASN A 361 1.33 -21.91 1.01
N THR A 362 0.57 -22.90 0.53
CA THR A 362 0.02 -22.87 -0.83
C THR A 362 -1.44 -22.45 -0.95
N SER A 363 -2.07 -21.99 0.14
CA SER A 363 -3.46 -21.50 0.13
C SER A 363 -3.49 -20.02 -0.18
N TRP A 364 -3.39 -19.66 -1.45
CA TRP A 364 -3.52 -18.29 -1.92
C TRP A 364 -4.81 -18.12 -2.73
N TYR A 365 -5.33 -16.90 -2.78
CA TYR A 365 -6.38 -16.51 -3.72
C TYR A 365 -6.09 -15.13 -4.31
N ASP A 366 -6.58 -14.90 -5.52
CA ASP A 366 -6.63 -13.56 -6.14
C ASP A 366 -7.69 -12.71 -5.43
N GLU A 367 -7.30 -11.56 -4.88
CA GLU A 367 -8.22 -10.69 -4.14
C GLU A 367 -9.27 -9.98 -5.02
N LYS A 368 -8.93 -9.71 -6.28
CA LYS A 368 -9.79 -9.00 -7.23
C LYS A 368 -10.81 -9.94 -7.84
N ASN A 369 -10.36 -11.13 -8.27
CA ASN A 369 -11.19 -12.08 -9.00
C ASN A 369 -11.69 -13.25 -8.13
N TRP A 370 -11.28 -13.33 -6.86
CA TRP A 370 -11.66 -14.37 -5.92
C TRP A 370 -11.39 -15.79 -6.44
N VAL A 371 -10.21 -16.00 -7.03
CA VAL A 371 -9.81 -17.31 -7.56
C VAL A 371 -8.93 -18.01 -6.53
N GLN A 372 -9.40 -19.12 -5.98
CA GLN A 372 -8.65 -19.92 -4.99
C GLN A 372 -7.65 -20.87 -5.68
N PHE A 373 -6.42 -20.94 -5.16
CA PHE A 373 -5.39 -21.86 -5.61
C PHE A 373 -5.14 -22.94 -4.55
N SER A 374 -5.03 -24.19 -4.99
CA SER A 374 -4.72 -25.35 -4.13
C SER A 374 -3.22 -25.58 -3.97
N ASN A 375 -2.42 -25.09 -4.92
CA ASN A 375 -0.97 -25.23 -4.92
C ASN A 375 -0.30 -24.06 -5.67
N LEU A 376 1.00 -23.90 -5.45
CA LEU A 376 1.82 -22.86 -6.08
C LEU A 376 1.82 -22.93 -7.62
N SER A 377 1.76 -24.13 -8.20
CA SER A 377 1.74 -24.32 -9.66
C SER A 377 0.46 -23.73 -10.29
N GLN A 378 -0.69 -23.86 -9.61
CA GLN A 378 -1.94 -23.23 -10.04
C GLN A 378 -1.85 -21.71 -9.94
N LEU A 379 -1.36 -21.16 -8.82
CA LEU A 379 -1.12 -19.73 -8.65
C LEU A 379 -0.25 -19.17 -9.78
N GLN A 380 0.91 -19.77 -10.02
CA GLN A 380 1.84 -19.31 -11.07
C GLN A 380 1.23 -19.42 -12.48
N THR A 381 0.49 -20.49 -12.76
CA THR A 381 -0.17 -20.65 -14.06
C THR A 381 -1.25 -19.59 -14.27
N TYR A 382 -2.02 -19.27 -13.22
CA TYR A 382 -3.01 -18.21 -13.24
C TYR A 382 -2.36 -16.83 -13.40
N HIS A 383 -1.29 -16.56 -12.65
CA HIS A 383 -0.57 -15.29 -12.66
C HIS A 383 0.03 -14.96 -14.02
N ARG A 384 0.62 -15.94 -14.72
CA ARG A 384 1.17 -15.76 -16.07
C ARG A 384 0.16 -15.33 -17.13
N ASN A 385 -1.14 -15.41 -16.85
CA ASN A 385 -2.20 -14.96 -17.74
C ASN A 385 -2.77 -13.58 -17.37
N GLN A 386 -2.26 -12.94 -16.30
CA GLN A 386 -2.69 -11.60 -15.92
C GLN A 386 -2.07 -10.56 -16.84
N SER A 387 -2.79 -9.46 -17.05
CA SER A 387 -2.35 -8.33 -17.88
C SER A 387 -2.04 -7.07 -17.06
N GLU A 388 -2.18 -7.15 -15.74
CA GLU A 388 -1.99 -6.05 -14.79
C GLU A 388 -1.44 -6.60 -13.47
N PRO A 389 -0.76 -5.78 -12.65
CA PRO A 389 -0.36 -6.19 -11.30
C PRO A 389 -1.54 -6.75 -10.50
N THR A 390 -1.31 -7.85 -9.77
CA THR A 390 -2.37 -8.60 -9.10
C THR A 390 -2.04 -8.78 -7.62
N GLY A 391 -3.05 -8.56 -6.76
CA GLY A 391 -2.98 -8.81 -5.33
C GLY A 391 -3.39 -10.24 -4.98
N TYR A 392 -2.52 -10.95 -4.28
CA TYR A 392 -2.78 -12.27 -3.74
C TYR A 392 -2.85 -12.23 -2.23
N ARG A 393 -3.88 -12.87 -1.68
CA ARG A 393 -4.06 -13.03 -0.24
C ARG A 393 -3.96 -14.49 0.16
N LYS A 394 -3.37 -14.73 1.32
CA LYS A 394 -3.24 -16.06 1.91
C LYS A 394 -4.49 -16.42 2.71
N GLY A 395 -4.88 -17.69 2.62
CA GLY A 395 -6.06 -18.24 3.27
C GLY A 395 -7.12 -18.65 2.27
N ALA A 396 -8.37 -18.65 2.73
CA ALA A 396 -9.55 -18.89 1.93
C ALA A 396 -10.55 -17.76 2.11
N PHE A 397 -11.23 -17.40 1.03
CA PHE A 397 -12.38 -16.53 1.10
C PHE A 397 -13.66 -17.36 1.29
N LEU A 398 -14.70 -16.70 1.79
CA LEU A 398 -16.04 -17.24 1.93
C LEU A 398 -16.89 -16.75 0.78
N SER A 399 -17.83 -17.58 0.34
CA SER A 399 -18.75 -17.24 -0.76
C SER A 399 -20.20 -17.46 -0.33
N LEU A 400 -21.03 -16.43 -0.51
CA LEU A 400 -22.48 -16.49 -0.32
C LEU A 400 -23.16 -16.46 -1.68
N THR A 401 -23.85 -17.55 -2.04
CA THR A 401 -24.67 -17.61 -3.25
C THR A 401 -26.13 -17.37 -2.91
N MET A 402 -26.76 -16.42 -3.59
CA MET A 402 -28.16 -16.04 -3.45
C MET A 402 -29.00 -16.64 -4.57
N ASP A 403 -29.76 -17.68 -4.26
CA ASP A 403 -30.70 -18.32 -5.19
C ASP A 403 -32.09 -17.68 -5.08
N ALA A 404 -32.43 -16.85 -6.05
CA ALA A 404 -33.70 -16.15 -6.09
C ALA A 404 -34.93 -17.05 -6.26
N MET A 405 -34.79 -18.38 -6.45
CA MET A 405 -35.91 -19.34 -6.49
C MET A 405 -37.04 -18.90 -7.46
N GLY A 406 -36.65 -18.49 -8.66
CA GLY A 406 -37.55 -18.00 -9.71
C GLY A 406 -38.00 -16.54 -9.57
N GLY A 407 -37.37 -15.76 -8.70
CA GLY A 407 -37.35 -14.30 -8.77
C GLY A 407 -36.18 -13.78 -9.61
N GLU A 408 -36.20 -12.49 -9.87
CA GLU A 408 -35.22 -11.74 -10.65
C GLU A 408 -34.63 -10.61 -9.80
N PHE A 409 -33.36 -10.30 -10.00
CA PHE A 409 -32.70 -9.16 -9.38
C PHE A 409 -32.97 -7.91 -10.23
N GLU A 410 -33.20 -6.75 -9.62
CA GLU A 410 -33.67 -5.55 -10.35
C GLU A 410 -32.64 -5.11 -11.41
N ASP A 411 -31.36 -5.16 -11.04
CA ASP A 411 -30.25 -4.89 -11.95
C ASP A 411 -29.50 -6.17 -12.31
N ALA A 412 -29.20 -6.34 -13.61
CA ALA A 412 -28.40 -7.46 -14.10
C ALA A 412 -26.95 -7.47 -13.54
N GLU A 413 -26.50 -6.35 -12.97
CA GLU A 413 -25.22 -6.20 -12.28
C GLU A 413 -25.27 -6.58 -10.78
N GLU A 414 -26.45 -6.80 -10.20
CA GLU A 414 -26.55 -7.25 -8.80
C GLU A 414 -25.89 -8.61 -8.62
N GLN A 415 -24.97 -8.67 -7.65
CA GLN A 415 -24.15 -9.84 -7.43
C GLN A 415 -24.93 -10.95 -6.74
N LYS A 416 -25.28 -11.97 -7.52
CA LYS A 416 -25.83 -13.24 -7.02
C LYS A 416 -24.85 -14.01 -6.13
N VAL A 417 -23.58 -13.65 -6.18
CA VAL A 417 -22.51 -14.25 -5.40
C VAL A 417 -21.71 -13.14 -4.78
N GLN A 418 -21.63 -13.15 -3.45
CA GLN A 418 -20.74 -12.28 -2.70
C GLN A 418 -19.55 -13.10 -2.22
N ASN A 419 -18.36 -12.53 -2.30
CA ASN A 419 -17.15 -13.10 -1.70
C ASN A 419 -16.62 -12.15 -0.63
N LYS A 420 -16.26 -12.70 0.51
CA LYS A 420 -15.82 -11.95 1.69
C LYS A 420 -14.73 -12.73 2.42
N ILE A 421 -13.92 -12.06 3.23
CA ILE A 421 -13.06 -12.75 4.20
C ILE A 421 -13.83 -13.04 5.49
N SER A 422 -13.36 -14.03 6.25
CA SER A 422 -13.97 -14.38 7.54
C SER A 422 -14.05 -13.16 8.47
N GLY A 423 -15.23 -12.91 9.03
CA GLY A 423 -15.49 -11.78 9.93
C GLY A 423 -16.14 -10.55 9.28
N GLU A 424 -16.17 -10.45 7.96
CA GLU A 424 -16.94 -9.42 7.25
C GLU A 424 -18.44 -9.73 7.23
N TYR A 425 -19.27 -8.74 6.93
CA TYR A 425 -20.73 -8.92 6.85
C TYR A 425 -21.18 -9.06 5.40
N TRP A 426 -22.19 -9.92 5.20
CA TRP A 426 -22.88 -10.05 3.93
C TRP A 426 -23.83 -8.88 3.72
N GLU A 427 -23.99 -8.47 2.48
CA GLU A 427 -24.96 -7.44 2.10
C GLU A 427 -26.26 -8.13 1.69
N GLU A 428 -27.42 -7.67 2.17
CA GLU A 428 -28.70 -8.23 1.75
C GLU A 428 -29.12 -7.61 0.43
N VAL A 429 -29.33 -8.47 -0.58
CA VAL A 429 -29.89 -8.09 -1.88
C VAL A 429 -31.29 -8.68 -1.99
N ILE A 430 -32.27 -7.87 -2.34
CA ILE A 430 -33.69 -8.26 -2.35
C ILE A 430 -34.15 -8.46 -3.81
N PRO A 431 -34.39 -9.70 -4.26
CA PRO A 431 -34.94 -9.95 -5.58
C PRO A 431 -36.44 -9.58 -5.63
N VAL A 432 -36.98 -9.50 -6.84
CA VAL A 432 -38.40 -9.30 -7.13
C VAL A 432 -38.98 -10.49 -7.88
N LYS A 433 -40.27 -10.78 -7.70
CA LYS A 433 -40.96 -11.85 -8.44
C LYS A 433 -42.40 -11.45 -8.70
N GLU A 434 -42.81 -11.46 -9.96
CA GLU A 434 -44.17 -11.08 -10.36
C GLU A 434 -45.21 -11.95 -9.62
N GLY A 435 -46.24 -11.30 -9.06
CA GLY A 435 -47.29 -12.00 -8.33
C GLY A 435 -46.80 -12.73 -7.06
N HIS A 436 -45.64 -12.37 -6.51
CA HIS A 436 -45.19 -12.85 -5.20
C HIS A 436 -44.56 -11.71 -4.38
N TYR A 437 -44.35 -11.98 -3.10
CA TYR A 437 -43.52 -11.14 -2.25
C TYR A 437 -42.40 -11.89 -1.58
N PHE A 438 -41.34 -11.15 -1.29
CA PHE A 438 -40.14 -11.65 -0.68
C PHE A 438 -40.29 -11.72 0.85
N ASP A 439 -40.38 -12.92 1.40
CA ASP A 439 -40.50 -13.15 2.85
C ASP A 439 -39.14 -13.15 3.57
N GLY A 440 -38.07 -13.38 2.81
CA GLY A 440 -36.70 -13.38 3.29
C GLY A 440 -35.83 -14.48 2.67
N TRP A 441 -34.56 -14.45 3.08
CA TRP A 441 -33.55 -15.46 2.72
C TRP A 441 -33.52 -16.61 3.73
N TYR A 442 -33.40 -17.84 3.25
CA TYR A 442 -33.37 -19.05 4.07
C TYR A 442 -32.17 -19.94 3.74
N LEU A 443 -31.66 -20.67 4.72
CA LEU A 443 -30.50 -21.58 4.58
C LEU A 443 -30.86 -22.89 3.86
N ASP A 444 -32.13 -23.19 3.70
CA ASP A 444 -32.62 -24.43 3.09
C ASP A 444 -33.84 -24.18 2.21
N GLN A 445 -34.00 -24.97 1.16
CA GLN A 445 -35.13 -24.86 0.22
C GLN A 445 -36.50 -25.21 0.84
N ASN A 446 -36.53 -25.83 2.02
CA ASN A 446 -37.77 -26.07 2.77
C ASN A 446 -38.14 -24.86 3.65
N PHE A 447 -37.32 -23.80 3.64
CA PHE A 447 -37.50 -22.56 4.36
C PHE A 447 -37.64 -22.74 5.88
N THR A 448 -36.84 -23.65 6.44
CA THR A 448 -36.88 -23.99 7.86
C THR A 448 -36.11 -22.99 8.72
N ASN A 449 -34.96 -22.52 8.22
CA ASN A 449 -34.07 -21.61 8.97
C ASN A 449 -33.84 -20.31 8.19
N LYS A 450 -34.28 -19.18 8.74
CA LYS A 450 -34.07 -17.85 8.15
C LYS A 450 -32.59 -17.46 8.31
N PHE A 451 -32.01 -16.89 7.26
CA PHE A 451 -30.64 -16.37 7.27
C PHE A 451 -30.60 -14.98 7.93
N ASP A 452 -29.53 -14.70 8.67
CA ASP A 452 -29.37 -13.46 9.43
C ASP A 452 -28.12 -12.70 8.94
N PHE A 453 -28.33 -11.63 8.17
CA PHE A 453 -27.27 -10.77 7.65
C PHE A 453 -26.58 -9.94 8.74
N SER A 454 -27.12 -9.90 9.97
CA SER A 454 -26.46 -9.23 11.10
C SER A 454 -25.33 -10.07 11.72
N LEU A 455 -25.14 -11.31 11.26
CA LEU A 455 -24.03 -12.17 11.66
C LEU A 455 -22.90 -12.09 10.63
N PRO A 456 -21.63 -12.07 11.07
CA PRO A 456 -20.50 -12.06 10.15
C PRO A 456 -20.37 -13.37 9.39
N ALA A 457 -19.81 -13.29 8.19
CA ALA A 457 -19.44 -14.38 7.32
C ALA A 457 -18.54 -15.37 8.07
N ALA A 458 -19.07 -16.57 8.31
CA ALA A 458 -18.37 -17.66 9.00
C ALA A 458 -18.09 -18.87 8.09
N VAL A 459 -18.98 -19.13 7.12
CA VAL A 459 -18.88 -20.25 6.18
C VAL A 459 -19.42 -19.86 4.82
N SER A 460 -18.89 -20.48 3.76
CA SER A 460 -19.50 -20.40 2.44
C SER A 460 -20.83 -21.14 2.43
N THR A 461 -21.88 -20.54 1.89
CA THR A 461 -23.23 -21.14 1.85
C THR A 461 -24.05 -20.64 0.67
N THR A 462 -25.15 -21.34 0.41
CA THR A 462 -26.21 -20.89 -0.48
C THR A 462 -27.44 -20.54 0.34
N ILE A 463 -28.10 -19.44 0.02
CA ILE A 463 -29.37 -19.02 0.61
C ILE A 463 -30.44 -18.94 -0.47
N TYR A 464 -31.68 -19.21 -0.08
CA TYR A 464 -32.82 -19.40 -0.97
C TYR A 464 -33.92 -18.40 -0.64
N ALA A 465 -34.39 -17.69 -1.66
CA ALA A 465 -35.49 -16.73 -1.52
C ALA A 465 -36.80 -17.47 -1.24
N LYS A 466 -37.50 -17.09 -0.17
CA LYS A 466 -38.87 -17.55 0.07
C LYS A 466 -39.87 -16.55 -0.50
N TRP A 467 -40.75 -17.08 -1.32
CA TRP A 467 -41.82 -16.34 -1.96
C TRP A 467 -43.15 -16.74 -1.39
N VAL A 468 -44.02 -15.76 -1.18
CA VAL A 468 -45.41 -15.99 -0.79
C VAL A 468 -46.30 -15.41 -1.88
N GLU A 469 -47.24 -16.23 -2.36
CA GLU A 469 -48.12 -15.90 -3.48
C GLU A 469 -48.99 -14.70 -3.19
N ASN A 470 -49.14 -13.90 -4.22
CA ASN A 470 -49.94 -12.71 -4.17
C ASN A 470 -51.43 -13.04 -4.33
N TYR A 471 -52.24 -12.86 -3.26
CA TYR A 471 -53.69 -13.01 -3.35
C TYR A 471 -54.39 -11.64 -3.39
N THR A 472 -55.20 -11.45 -4.43
CA THR A 472 -56.08 -10.29 -4.57
C THR A 472 -57.43 -10.62 -3.92
N VAL A 473 -57.87 -9.82 -2.94
CA VAL A 473 -59.23 -9.90 -2.42
C VAL A 473 -60.06 -8.78 -3.04
N VAL A 474 -60.97 -9.15 -3.95
CA VAL A 474 -62.00 -8.25 -4.45
C VAL A 474 -63.21 -8.33 -3.53
N ILE A 475 -63.52 -7.24 -2.83
CA ILE A 475 -64.72 -7.14 -1.99
C ILE A 475 -65.70 -6.21 -2.73
N PRO A 476 -66.68 -6.75 -3.48
CA PRO A 476 -67.76 -5.93 -4.00
C PRO A 476 -68.53 -5.36 -2.81
N ALA A 477 -68.51 -4.04 -2.67
CA ALA A 477 -69.20 -3.31 -1.63
C ALA A 477 -70.25 -2.39 -2.25
N SER A 478 -71.49 -2.46 -1.75
CA SER A 478 -72.53 -1.48 -2.08
C SER A 478 -72.52 -0.37 -1.02
N ILE A 479 -72.44 0.87 -1.48
CA ILE A 479 -72.60 2.06 -0.63
C ILE A 479 -74.00 2.60 -0.88
N SER A 480 -74.83 2.63 0.17
CA SER A 480 -76.18 3.19 0.09
C SER A 480 -76.43 4.18 1.23
N LEU A 481 -77.10 5.29 0.91
CA LEU A 481 -77.72 6.18 1.89
C LEU A 481 -79.10 5.61 2.16
N ASN A 482 -79.38 5.18 3.40
CA ASN A 482 -80.74 4.86 3.76
C ASN A 482 -81.57 6.16 3.92
N GLU A 483 -82.91 6.04 3.91
CA GLU A 483 -83.83 7.19 4.03
C GLU A 483 -83.67 8.01 5.33
N ALA A 484 -82.76 7.61 6.23
CA ALA A 484 -82.50 8.21 7.53
C ALA A 484 -81.08 8.80 7.69
N THR A 485 -80.39 9.15 6.60
CA THR A 485 -79.07 9.84 6.59
C THR A 485 -77.88 9.02 7.13
N GLU A 486 -78.02 7.70 7.29
CA GLU A 486 -76.89 6.83 7.66
C GLU A 486 -76.24 6.21 6.42
N LEU A 487 -74.91 6.25 6.37
CA LEU A 487 -74.10 5.67 5.31
C LEU A 487 -73.91 4.17 5.62
N LYS A 488 -74.50 3.29 4.80
CA LYS A 488 -74.41 1.84 4.98
C LYS A 488 -73.49 1.25 3.93
N VAL A 489 -72.47 0.50 4.37
CA VAL A 489 -71.54 -0.24 3.50
C VAL A 489 -71.74 -1.73 3.73
N GLU A 490 -72.12 -2.47 2.69
CA GLU A 490 -72.29 -3.92 2.73
C GLU A 490 -71.37 -4.58 1.71
N GLY A 491 -70.48 -5.46 2.16
CA GLY A 491 -69.54 -6.20 1.30
C GLY A 491 -69.85 -7.69 1.26
N ILE A 492 -69.77 -8.31 0.08
CA ILE A 492 -69.86 -9.78 -0.05
C ILE A 492 -68.45 -10.35 -0.16
N ASN A 493 -67.97 -10.98 0.91
CA ASN A 493 -66.73 -11.73 0.89
C ASN A 493 -66.96 -13.11 0.26
N ARG A 494 -66.39 -13.35 -0.93
CA ARG A 494 -66.49 -14.63 -1.65
C ARG A 494 -65.29 -15.56 -1.39
N GLY A 495 -64.35 -15.17 -0.52
CA GLY A 495 -63.19 -15.97 -0.10
C GLY A 495 -63.48 -16.86 1.12
N SER A 496 -62.52 -17.72 1.48
CA SER A 496 -62.64 -18.69 2.59
C SER A 496 -62.20 -18.15 3.96
N LYS A 497 -61.81 -16.87 4.04
CA LYS A 497 -61.32 -16.18 5.26
C LYS A 497 -62.27 -15.05 5.65
N THR A 498 -62.42 -14.75 6.94
CA THR A 498 -63.37 -13.74 7.45
C THR A 498 -62.76 -12.33 7.44
N LEU A 499 -63.34 -11.42 6.66
CA LEU A 499 -62.93 -10.01 6.56
C LEU A 499 -64.11 -9.13 6.99
N SER A 500 -63.83 -8.03 7.69
CA SER A 500 -64.82 -7.02 8.06
C SER A 500 -64.50 -5.68 7.42
N VAL A 501 -65.53 -5.04 6.86
CA VAL A 501 -65.48 -3.67 6.34
C VAL A 501 -66.21 -2.78 7.34
N GLY A 502 -65.55 -1.73 7.83
CA GLY A 502 -66.09 -0.82 8.83
C GLY A 502 -66.07 0.64 8.37
N LEU A 503 -66.97 1.45 8.95
CA LEU A 503 -66.92 2.91 8.91
C LEU A 503 -66.52 3.40 10.30
N ASN A 504 -65.53 4.29 10.38
CA ASN A 504 -65.17 4.92 11.65
C ASN A 504 -66.14 6.09 11.91
N TYR A 505 -67.05 5.93 12.88
CA TYR A 505 -68.16 6.86 13.10
C TYR A 505 -67.68 8.14 13.79
N GLY A 506 -67.50 9.21 13.01
CA GLY A 506 -67.18 10.54 13.51
C GLY A 506 -68.27 11.57 13.25
N GLU A 507 -68.67 11.78 11.98
CA GLU A 507 -69.60 12.87 11.63
C GLU A 507 -70.50 12.57 10.42
N THR A 508 -71.68 13.19 10.39
CA THR A 508 -72.75 13.07 9.38
C THR A 508 -72.46 13.80 8.05
N THR A 509 -71.22 14.19 7.80
CA THR A 509 -70.76 14.88 6.57
C THR A 509 -69.49 14.24 6.04
N ILE A 510 -69.42 13.96 4.73
CA ILE A 510 -68.24 13.38 4.07
C ILE A 510 -67.06 14.36 4.23
N SER A 511 -66.03 13.92 4.94
CA SER A 511 -64.75 14.62 5.15
C SER A 511 -63.64 13.57 5.21
N GLU A 512 -62.36 14.00 5.19
CA GLU A 512 -61.18 13.14 5.35
C GLU A 512 -61.23 12.24 6.61
N ASN A 513 -62.18 12.47 7.53
CA ASN A 513 -62.36 11.72 8.77
C ASN A 513 -63.35 10.53 8.65
N ASN A 514 -64.12 10.41 7.56
CA ASN A 514 -65.05 9.28 7.32
C ASN A 514 -64.40 8.20 6.43
N LYS A 515 -63.48 7.45 7.03
CA LYS A 515 -62.59 6.51 6.31
C LYS A 515 -63.19 5.10 6.26
N LEU A 516 -63.17 4.46 5.08
CA LEU A 516 -63.45 3.03 4.95
C LEU A 516 -62.24 2.25 5.48
N THR A 517 -62.43 1.35 6.44
CA THR A 517 -61.36 0.52 6.98
C THR A 517 -61.59 -0.95 6.67
N LEU A 518 -60.51 -1.65 6.33
CA LEU A 518 -60.51 -3.10 6.12
C LEU A 518 -59.72 -3.76 7.25
N SER A 519 -60.33 -4.70 7.97
CA SER A 519 -59.65 -5.43 9.04
C SER A 519 -59.94 -6.93 8.98
N ASN A 520 -58.93 -7.75 9.25
CA ASN A 520 -59.09 -9.19 9.41
C ASN A 520 -59.41 -9.50 10.89
N THR A 521 -60.52 -10.19 11.14
CA THR A 521 -61.01 -10.47 12.50
C THR A 521 -60.46 -11.76 13.10
N ALA A 522 -59.90 -12.64 12.28
CA ALA A 522 -59.28 -13.90 12.71
C ALA A 522 -57.77 -13.77 12.97
N ASP A 523 -57.14 -12.74 12.38
CA ASP A 523 -55.72 -12.45 12.55
C ASP A 523 -55.50 -10.93 12.55
N ALA A 524 -55.26 -10.37 13.73
CA ALA A 524 -55.09 -8.93 13.94
C ALA A 524 -53.79 -8.36 13.33
N THR A 525 -52.93 -9.20 12.76
CA THR A 525 -51.67 -8.79 12.13
C THR A 525 -51.82 -8.43 10.64
N VAL A 526 -53.03 -8.55 10.07
CA VAL A 526 -53.31 -8.31 8.63
C VAL A 526 -54.03 -6.95 8.41
N GLN A 527 -53.48 -6.09 7.55
CA GLN A 527 -53.95 -4.73 7.22
C GLN A 527 -53.77 -4.38 5.72
N CYS A 528 -54.39 -3.30 5.26
CA CYS A 528 -54.43 -2.80 3.88
C CYS A 528 -53.36 -1.71 3.67
N LEU A 529 -52.42 -1.84 2.71
CA LEU A 529 -51.32 -0.88 2.50
C LEU A 529 -51.46 0.04 1.28
N VAL A 530 -52.51 -0.11 0.49
CA VAL A 530 -52.82 0.79 -0.63
C VAL A 530 -54.07 1.59 -0.28
N PRO A 531 -54.09 2.92 -0.47
CA PRO A 531 -55.32 3.71 -0.42
C PRO A 531 -56.39 2.99 -1.22
N LEU A 532 -57.51 2.66 -0.58
CA LEU A 532 -58.63 2.11 -1.32
C LEU A 532 -59.00 3.18 -2.35
N SER A 533 -59.07 2.83 -3.64
CA SER A 533 -59.39 3.78 -4.70
C SER A 533 -60.77 3.48 -5.29
N TRP A 534 -61.61 4.50 -5.42
CA TRP A 534 -62.81 4.46 -6.25
C TRP A 534 -62.46 5.08 -7.60
N ASP A 535 -62.57 4.32 -8.69
CA ASP A 535 -62.19 4.77 -10.03
C ASP A 535 -63.25 5.67 -10.71
N GLY A 536 -64.39 5.89 -10.04
CA GLY A 536 -65.41 6.85 -10.45
C GLY A 536 -66.07 6.56 -11.80
N SER A 537 -65.87 5.37 -12.37
CA SER A 537 -66.11 5.15 -13.80
C SER A 537 -67.51 4.64 -14.16
N GLU A 538 -68.34 4.25 -13.19
CA GLU A 538 -69.70 3.76 -13.46
C GLU A 538 -70.75 4.38 -12.53
N ASN A 539 -71.80 4.95 -13.12
CA ASN A 539 -73.00 5.46 -12.45
C ASN A 539 -73.88 4.32 -11.85
N ASN A 540 -73.28 3.17 -11.52
CA ASN A 540 -73.93 2.01 -10.93
C ASN A 540 -72.92 1.32 -9.97
N PRO A 541 -73.18 1.28 -8.65
CA PRO A 541 -72.18 0.91 -7.66
C PRO A 541 -72.15 -0.61 -7.49
N GLU A 542 -71.42 -1.34 -8.35
CA GLU A 542 -71.19 -2.77 -8.10
C GLU A 542 -69.73 -3.20 -7.95
N ASN A 543 -68.72 -2.40 -8.31
CA ASN A 543 -67.33 -2.86 -8.17
C ASN A 543 -66.36 -1.74 -7.76
N ALA A 544 -65.95 -1.73 -6.50
CA ALA A 544 -64.68 -1.12 -6.10
C ALA A 544 -63.59 -2.19 -6.24
N ILE A 545 -62.60 -1.97 -7.11
CA ILE A 545 -61.49 -2.90 -7.29
C ILE A 545 -60.37 -2.49 -6.34
N LEU A 546 -59.99 -3.44 -5.48
CA LEU A 546 -58.98 -3.28 -4.46
C LEU A 546 -57.75 -4.10 -4.90
N THR A 547 -56.71 -3.42 -5.35
CA THR A 547 -55.45 -4.06 -5.78
C THR A 547 -54.43 -3.87 -4.68
N LEU A 548 -54.30 -4.86 -3.79
CA LEU A 548 -53.13 -4.94 -2.90
C LEU A 548 -51.99 -5.56 -3.68
N ALA A 549 -50.80 -4.96 -3.65
CA ALA A 549 -49.55 -5.64 -3.98
C ALA A 549 -49.27 -6.62 -2.85
N PRO A 550 -49.35 -7.93 -3.08
CA PRO A 550 -49.31 -8.81 -1.92
C PRO A 550 -47.89 -8.96 -1.42
N GLY A 551 -47.78 -9.18 -0.11
CA GLY A 551 -46.54 -9.01 0.65
C GLY A 551 -46.17 -7.67 1.16
N SER A 552 -47.07 -6.72 0.97
CA SER A 552 -47.25 -5.62 1.89
C SER A 552 -46.95 -6.03 3.35
N GLU A 553 -45.75 -5.75 3.86
CA GLU A 553 -45.41 -5.86 5.29
C GLU A 553 -45.98 -4.64 6.03
N ILE A 554 -46.75 -4.89 7.08
CA ILE A 554 -47.60 -3.91 7.75
C ILE A 554 -46.85 -3.29 8.92
N THR A 555 -46.55 -2.00 8.81
CA THR A 555 -46.19 -1.15 9.95
C THR A 555 -47.19 0.00 10.07
N GLU A 556 -47.39 0.46 11.30
CA GLU A 556 -48.51 1.29 11.77
C GLU A 556 -48.90 2.45 10.83
N GLY A 557 -50.08 2.37 10.18
CA GLY A 557 -50.66 3.46 9.40
C GLY A 557 -51.92 3.07 8.61
N ASP A 558 -53.01 3.80 8.81
CA ASP A 558 -54.28 3.61 8.07
C ASP A 558 -54.11 3.88 6.56
N ALA A 559 -54.38 2.90 5.70
CA ALA A 559 -54.63 3.20 4.28
C ALA A 559 -56.03 3.81 4.10
N VAL A 560 -56.10 5.00 3.52
CA VAL A 560 -57.32 5.83 3.47
C VAL A 560 -57.78 6.05 2.02
N MET A 561 -59.06 5.83 1.72
CA MET A 561 -59.69 6.38 0.49
C MET A 561 -60.11 7.83 0.75
N GLU A 562 -59.67 8.78 -0.08
CA GLU A 562 -60.37 10.05 -0.22
C GLU A 562 -61.60 9.85 -1.13
N ILE A 563 -62.80 9.90 -0.55
CA ILE A 563 -64.04 9.97 -1.32
C ILE A 563 -64.21 11.43 -1.77
N LYS A 564 -63.82 11.75 -3.01
CA LYS A 564 -64.20 13.03 -3.61
C LYS A 564 -65.66 12.95 -4.06
N SER A 565 -66.45 13.91 -3.58
CA SER A 565 -67.88 14.03 -3.89
C SER A 565 -68.13 13.94 -5.39
N PRO A 566 -69.07 13.09 -5.86
CA PRO A 566 -69.71 13.38 -7.13
C PRO A 566 -70.63 14.59 -6.92
N GLU A 567 -70.59 15.57 -7.83
CA GLU A 567 -71.63 16.62 -7.88
C GLU A 567 -73.03 16.03 -8.09
#